data_AF-A0A0D6P594-F1
#
_entry.id   AF-A0A0D6P594-F1
#
_cell.length_a   1.000
_cell.length_b   1.000
_cell.length_c   1.000
_cell.angle_alpha   90.00
_cell.angle_beta   90.00
_cell.angle_gamma   90.00
#
_symmetry.space_group_name_H-M   'P 1'
#
loop_
_entity.id
_entity.type
_entity.pdbx_description
1 polymer ?
#
loop_
_entity_poly.entity_id
_entity_poly.type
_entity_poly.pdbx_seq_one_letter_code
_entity_poly.pdbx_strand_id
1 'polypeptide(L)'
;MDAADPGWARQDTVARALGRAAAAIGLTTDVFRPRDAGPPIEAINRVVRLHAAFTGPDERFARPPGYGNAVWSGLFDTAYTVAGDYLRQGEALWFIAAQSPLMPALCVRADRVATFVRPVTTRMVGAGGYGGVNLGDSRTLLRSWPVSILATERPARTEAALPGDAGLAVWSVLLPPLRDLVLEPADLLVDDLGRRAVVASAELTTLGWRLVAHQAVP
;
A
#
# COMPACT_ATOMS: atom_id res chain seq x y z
N MET A 1 -32.20 -24.57 10.88
CA MET A 1 -32.29 -23.31 10.13
C MET A 1 -32.05 -22.22 11.16
N ASP A 2 -30.78 -21.96 11.47
CA ASP A 2 -30.41 -21.06 12.55
C ASP A 2 -30.86 -19.64 12.22
N ALA A 3 -31.55 -19.02 13.18
CA ALA A 3 -31.90 -17.61 13.13
C ALA A 3 -30.60 -16.82 12.94
N ALA A 4 -30.50 -16.13 11.80
CA ALA A 4 -29.30 -15.40 11.42
C ALA A 4 -28.88 -14.46 12.56
N ASP A 5 -27.65 -14.61 13.05
CA ASP A 5 -27.10 -13.87 14.20
C ASP A 5 -27.39 -12.35 14.10
N PRO A 6 -28.11 -11.73 15.04
CA PRO A 6 -28.44 -10.30 14.96
C PRO A 6 -27.21 -9.37 14.87
N GLY A 7 -25.99 -9.87 15.09
CA GLY A 7 -24.74 -9.14 14.84
C GLY A 7 -24.56 -8.64 13.40
N TRP A 8 -24.89 -9.44 12.37
CA TRP A 8 -24.67 -9.04 10.97
C TRP A 8 -25.65 -7.96 10.49
N ALA A 9 -26.89 -7.97 10.98
CA ALA A 9 -27.89 -6.96 10.64
C ALA A 9 -27.51 -5.57 11.19
N ARG A 10 -26.79 -5.55 12.32
CA ARG A 10 -26.22 -4.31 12.90
C ARG A 10 -25.04 -3.81 12.09
N GLN A 11 -24.20 -4.70 11.55
CA GLN A 11 -23.07 -4.33 10.69
C GLN A 11 -23.53 -3.56 9.44
N ASP A 12 -24.54 -4.07 8.73
CA ASP A 12 -25.09 -3.41 7.53
C ASP A 12 -25.71 -2.03 7.87
N THR A 13 -26.36 -1.93 9.03
CA THR A 13 -26.89 -0.65 9.52
C THR A 13 -25.78 0.36 9.79
N VAL A 14 -24.67 -0.05 10.41
CA VAL A 14 -23.51 0.81 10.64
C VAL A 14 -22.86 1.23 9.32
N ALA A 15 -22.64 0.30 8.39
CA ALA A 15 -22.09 0.61 7.07
C ALA A 15 -22.91 1.68 6.33
N ARG A 16 -24.24 1.50 6.30
CA ARG A 16 -25.16 2.47 5.70
C ARG A 16 -25.12 3.82 6.42
N ALA A 17 -25.00 3.83 7.75
CA ALA A 17 -24.91 5.08 8.52
C ALA A 17 -23.61 5.84 8.21
N LEU A 18 -22.48 5.14 8.09
CA LEU A 18 -21.21 5.72 7.62
C LEU A 18 -21.35 6.29 6.21
N GLY A 19 -22.00 5.57 5.30
CA GLY A 19 -22.31 6.05 3.95
C GLY A 19 -23.13 7.34 3.93
N ARG A 20 -24.16 7.42 4.78
CA ARG A 20 -24.98 8.64 4.94
C ARG A 20 -24.18 9.81 5.51
N ALA A 21 -23.34 9.57 6.51
CA ALA A 21 -22.44 10.59 7.05
C ALA A 21 -21.48 11.10 5.96
N ALA A 22 -20.87 10.17 5.19
CA ALA A 22 -19.98 10.50 4.10
C ALA A 22 -20.68 11.27 2.96
N ALA A 23 -21.95 11.01 2.67
CA ALA A 23 -22.71 11.79 1.70
C ALA A 23 -22.90 13.27 2.13
N ALA A 24 -22.87 13.56 3.44
CA ALA A 24 -23.00 14.92 3.95
C ALA A 24 -21.69 15.71 3.96
N ILE A 25 -20.53 15.04 4.16
CA ILE A 25 -19.24 15.72 4.39
C ILE A 25 -18.11 15.31 3.44
N GLY A 26 -18.30 14.21 2.72
CA GLY A 26 -17.29 13.59 1.86
C GLY A 26 -17.46 13.96 0.39
N LEU A 27 -16.44 13.63 -0.40
CA LEU A 27 -16.45 13.85 -1.84
C LEU A 27 -16.70 12.53 -2.57
N THR A 28 -17.09 12.64 -3.83
CA THR A 28 -17.23 11.49 -4.73
C THR A 28 -15.88 10.78 -4.90
N THR A 29 -15.90 9.47 -4.74
CA THR A 29 -14.73 8.61 -4.67
C THR A 29 -14.98 7.36 -5.51
N ASP A 30 -14.06 7.08 -6.43
CA ASP A 30 -14.06 5.85 -7.21
C ASP A 30 -13.35 4.75 -6.42
N VAL A 31 -13.98 3.59 -6.30
CA VAL A 31 -13.41 2.40 -5.66
C VAL A 31 -12.91 1.44 -6.72
N PHE A 32 -11.67 0.97 -6.58
CA PHE A 32 -11.03 0.02 -7.47
C PHE A 32 -10.66 -1.26 -6.70
N ARG A 33 -10.96 -2.42 -7.27
CA ARG A 33 -10.58 -3.72 -6.72
C ARG A 33 -9.49 -4.34 -7.58
N PRO A 34 -8.23 -4.39 -7.09
CA PRO A 34 -7.16 -5.08 -7.81
C PRO A 34 -7.51 -6.56 -8.02
N ARG A 35 -7.17 -7.10 -9.20
CA ARG A 35 -7.46 -8.49 -9.58
C ARG A 35 -6.21 -9.32 -9.81
N ASP A 36 -5.16 -8.69 -10.30
CA ASP A 36 -3.88 -9.29 -10.67
C ASP A 36 -2.74 -8.29 -10.43
N ALA A 37 -1.52 -8.67 -10.79
CA ALA A 37 -0.31 -7.86 -10.62
C ALA A 37 -0.23 -6.59 -11.50
N GLY A 38 -1.18 -6.35 -12.39
CA GLY A 38 -1.27 -5.17 -13.24
C GLY A 38 -1.64 -3.90 -12.48
N PRO A 39 -1.72 -2.74 -13.16
CA PRO A 39 -2.03 -1.47 -12.53
C PRO A 39 -3.44 -1.49 -11.90
N PRO A 40 -3.57 -1.21 -10.60
CA PRO A 40 -4.84 -1.36 -9.91
C PRO A 40 -5.87 -0.27 -10.26
N ILE A 41 -5.40 0.93 -10.64
CA ILE A 41 -6.26 2.10 -10.91
C ILE A 41 -6.61 2.18 -12.40
N GLU A 42 -7.27 1.14 -12.89
CA GLU A 42 -7.77 1.04 -14.27
C GLU A 42 -9.29 0.93 -14.30
N ALA A 43 -9.92 1.40 -15.37
CA ALA A 43 -11.38 1.40 -15.50
C ALA A 43 -12.00 0.00 -15.33
N ILE A 44 -11.30 -1.05 -15.75
CA ILE A 44 -11.73 -2.45 -15.61
C ILE A 44 -11.79 -2.91 -14.14
N ASN A 45 -11.01 -2.28 -13.26
CA ASN A 45 -10.94 -2.59 -11.84
C ASN A 45 -11.91 -1.74 -11.01
N ARG A 46 -12.57 -0.72 -11.59
CA ARG A 46 -13.53 0.11 -10.85
C ARG A 46 -14.78 -0.71 -10.50
N VAL A 47 -15.11 -0.77 -9.22
CA VAL A 47 -16.25 -1.55 -8.70
C VAL A 47 -17.47 -0.68 -8.40
N VAL A 48 -17.28 0.48 -7.79
CA VAL A 48 -18.37 1.39 -7.43
C VAL A 48 -17.86 2.83 -7.33
N ARG A 49 -18.80 3.77 -7.35
CA ARG A 49 -18.58 5.17 -6.98
C ARG A 49 -19.46 5.51 -5.79
N LEU A 50 -18.86 6.06 -4.74
CA LEU A 50 -19.54 6.41 -3.49
C LEU A 50 -19.02 7.73 -2.93
N HIS A 51 -19.65 8.28 -1.89
CA HIS A 51 -19.08 9.39 -1.14
C HIS A 51 -18.15 8.87 -0.05
N ALA A 52 -16.96 9.44 0.07
CA ALA A 52 -16.03 9.12 1.16
C ALA A 52 -15.43 10.39 1.78
N ALA A 53 -15.21 10.33 3.08
CA ALA A 53 -14.42 11.31 3.82
C ALA A 53 -13.27 10.61 4.55
N PHE A 54 -12.13 11.29 4.68
CA PHE A 54 -10.94 10.75 5.30
C PHE A 54 -10.44 11.68 6.41
N THR A 55 -10.11 11.11 7.55
CA THR A 55 -9.58 11.83 8.72
C THR A 55 -8.33 11.16 9.28
N GLY A 56 -7.66 11.84 10.21
CA GLY A 56 -6.61 11.22 11.01
C GLY A 56 -7.14 10.00 11.79
N PRO A 57 -6.23 9.19 12.35
CA PRO A 57 -6.60 7.96 13.06
C PRO A 57 -7.42 8.19 14.35
N ASP A 58 -7.50 9.43 14.84
CA ASP A 58 -8.36 9.83 15.96
C ASP A 58 -9.81 10.13 15.56
N GLU A 59 -10.14 9.98 14.27
CA GLU A 59 -11.46 10.17 13.66
C GLU A 59 -12.02 11.60 13.77
N ARG A 60 -11.16 12.56 14.12
CA ARG A 60 -11.55 13.96 14.30
C ARG A 60 -11.24 14.77 13.06
N PHE A 61 -12.21 15.55 12.61
CA PHE A 61 -12.02 16.60 11.60
C PHE A 61 -11.42 17.88 12.23
N ALA A 62 -10.43 17.72 13.11
CA ALA A 62 -9.87 18.84 13.89
C ALA A 62 -8.62 19.45 13.25
N ARG A 63 -7.76 18.63 12.62
CA ARG A 63 -6.50 19.07 12.03
C ARG A 63 -6.13 18.20 10.84
N PRO A 64 -5.53 18.78 9.78
CA PRO A 64 -4.87 17.99 8.73
C PRO A 64 -3.72 17.14 9.30
N PRO A 65 -3.50 15.93 8.78
CA PRO A 65 -2.37 15.10 9.20
C PRO A 65 -1.03 15.69 8.77
N GLY A 66 -0.01 15.48 9.61
CA GLY A 66 1.37 15.86 9.34
C GLY A 66 2.15 14.79 8.56
N TYR A 67 3.42 15.10 8.31
CA TYR A 67 4.35 14.15 7.69
C TYR A 67 4.53 12.88 8.51
N GLY A 68 4.86 11.77 7.84
CA GLY A 68 5.12 10.47 8.48
C GLY A 68 3.87 9.67 8.85
N ASN A 69 2.66 10.22 8.71
CA ASN A 69 1.42 9.49 8.96
C ASN A 69 0.75 9.04 7.67
N ALA A 70 0.81 7.74 7.41
CA ALA A 70 0.14 7.14 6.26
C ALA A 70 -1.26 6.59 6.59
N VAL A 71 -1.60 6.44 7.87
CA VAL A 71 -2.86 5.83 8.32
C VAL A 71 -3.97 6.88 8.44
N TRP A 72 -5.15 6.53 7.95
CA TRP A 72 -6.35 7.36 7.91
C TRP A 72 -7.58 6.56 8.34
N SER A 73 -8.56 7.23 8.95
CA SER A 73 -9.90 6.68 9.13
C SER A 73 -10.76 7.06 7.91
N GLY A 74 -11.37 6.05 7.30
CA GLY A 74 -12.22 6.18 6.12
C GLY A 74 -13.70 6.06 6.49
N LEU A 75 -14.44 7.16 6.30
CA LEU A 75 -15.88 7.22 6.48
C LEU A 75 -16.54 7.08 5.10
N PHE A 76 -17.15 5.93 4.85
CA PHE A 76 -17.92 5.61 3.66
C PHE A 76 -18.77 4.36 3.92
N ASP A 77 -19.66 4.02 2.99
CA ASP A 77 -20.44 2.79 3.09
C ASP A 77 -19.54 1.58 2.86
N THR A 78 -19.15 0.92 3.94
CA THR A 78 -18.21 -0.20 3.90
C THR A 78 -18.83 -1.46 3.28
N ALA A 79 -20.17 -1.54 3.14
CA ALA A 79 -20.84 -2.70 2.57
C ALA A 79 -20.47 -2.95 1.09
N TYR A 80 -19.99 -1.93 0.37
CA TYR A 80 -19.60 -2.04 -1.03
C TYR A 80 -18.11 -2.31 -1.26
N THR A 81 -17.33 -2.41 -0.19
CA THR A 81 -15.87 -2.37 -0.24
C THR A 81 -15.27 -3.50 0.58
N VAL A 82 -14.00 -3.83 0.35
CA VAL A 82 -13.25 -4.80 1.14
C VAL A 82 -11.81 -4.34 1.37
N ALA A 83 -11.12 -4.93 2.34
CA ALA A 83 -9.69 -4.75 2.49
C ALA A 83 -8.94 -5.11 1.19
N GLY A 84 -8.02 -4.25 0.78
CA GLY A 84 -7.29 -4.32 -0.49
C GLY A 84 -7.87 -3.46 -1.61
N ASP A 85 -9.11 -2.96 -1.49
CA ASP A 85 -9.65 -2.00 -2.46
C ASP A 85 -8.92 -0.65 -2.35
N TYR A 86 -8.75 0.03 -3.49
CA TYR A 86 -8.28 1.41 -3.55
C TYR A 86 -9.45 2.39 -3.65
N LEU A 87 -9.31 3.55 -3.03
CA LEU A 87 -10.23 4.67 -3.08
C LEU A 87 -9.53 5.87 -3.71
N ARG A 88 -10.05 6.37 -4.84
CA ARG A 88 -9.53 7.56 -5.53
C ARG A 88 -10.49 8.72 -5.40
N GLN A 89 -9.99 9.84 -4.88
CA GLN A 89 -10.72 11.09 -4.74
C GLN A 89 -9.89 12.22 -5.38
N GLY A 90 -10.19 12.53 -6.64
CA GLY A 90 -9.34 13.41 -7.45
C GLY A 90 -7.94 12.80 -7.65
N GLU A 91 -6.92 13.53 -7.21
CA GLU A 91 -5.51 13.10 -7.22
C GLU A 91 -5.10 12.31 -5.98
N ALA A 92 -5.91 12.33 -4.92
CA ALA A 92 -5.61 11.60 -3.71
C ALA A 92 -6.07 10.15 -3.80
N LEU A 93 -5.26 9.26 -3.24
CA LEU A 93 -5.48 7.82 -3.30
C LEU A 93 -5.20 7.17 -1.94
N TRP A 94 -6.05 6.22 -1.57
CA TRP A 94 -5.90 5.37 -0.40
C TRP A 94 -6.14 3.92 -0.79
N PHE A 95 -5.62 2.99 0.00
CA PHE A 95 -6.10 1.61 0.02
C PHE A 95 -6.73 1.28 1.38
N ILE A 96 -7.71 0.38 1.38
CA ILE A 96 -8.34 -0.12 2.60
C ILE A 96 -7.42 -1.18 3.20
N ALA A 97 -6.80 -0.87 4.33
CA ALA A 97 -5.96 -1.81 5.07
C ALA A 97 -6.81 -2.81 5.86
N ALA A 98 -7.89 -2.35 6.49
CA ALA A 98 -8.79 -3.23 7.24
C ALA A 98 -10.21 -2.64 7.38
N GLN A 99 -11.18 -3.53 7.59
CA GLN A 99 -12.57 -3.18 7.92
C GLN A 99 -13.01 -3.99 9.13
N SER A 100 -12.69 -3.48 10.31
CA SER A 100 -13.12 -4.10 11.55
C SER A 100 -14.64 -3.97 11.71
N PRO A 101 -15.33 -4.99 12.25
CA PRO A 101 -16.76 -4.89 12.52
C PRO A 101 -17.10 -3.66 13.36
N LEU A 102 -18.18 -2.98 12.98
CA LEU A 102 -18.76 -1.81 13.65
C LEU A 102 -17.85 -0.57 13.72
N MET A 103 -16.71 -0.56 13.02
CA MET A 103 -15.78 0.58 12.96
C MET A 103 -15.70 1.18 11.56
N PRO A 104 -15.29 2.46 11.44
CA PRO A 104 -14.84 3.00 10.17
C PRO A 104 -13.70 2.18 9.55
N ALA A 105 -13.53 2.29 8.24
CA ALA A 105 -12.49 1.56 7.54
C ALA A 105 -11.12 2.15 7.86
N LEU A 106 -10.14 1.28 8.18
CA LEU A 106 -8.75 1.70 8.29
C LEU A 106 -8.17 1.81 6.87
N CYS A 107 -7.78 3.01 6.50
CA CYS A 107 -7.21 3.32 5.19
C CYS A 107 -5.75 3.72 5.31
N VAL A 108 -4.98 3.49 4.25
CA VAL A 108 -3.60 3.95 4.13
C VAL A 108 -3.48 4.80 2.88
N ARG A 109 -2.94 6.01 3.02
CA ARG A 109 -2.74 6.93 1.90
C ARG A 109 -1.59 6.43 1.03
N ALA A 110 -1.86 6.26 -0.26
CA ALA A 110 -0.87 5.88 -1.26
C ALA A 110 -0.39 7.15 -2.00
N ASP A 111 0.84 7.55 -1.76
CA ASP A 111 1.41 8.81 -2.24
C ASP A 111 2.48 8.63 -3.33
N ARG A 112 2.87 7.39 -3.63
CA ARG A 112 3.81 7.02 -4.68
C ARG A 112 3.28 5.89 -5.53
N VAL A 113 3.88 5.69 -6.69
CA VAL A 113 3.59 4.54 -7.55
C VAL A 113 4.87 3.74 -7.71
N ALA A 114 4.83 2.45 -7.40
CA ALA A 114 5.98 1.57 -7.42
C ALA A 114 5.76 0.34 -8.30
N THR A 115 6.84 -0.12 -8.92
CA THR A 115 6.92 -1.40 -9.60
C THR A 115 7.87 -2.30 -8.82
N PHE A 116 7.42 -3.53 -8.56
CA PHE A 116 8.21 -4.54 -7.86
C PHE A 116 8.66 -5.60 -8.84
N VAL A 117 9.95 -5.91 -8.82
CA VAL A 117 10.55 -6.95 -9.68
C VAL A 117 11.42 -7.88 -8.86
N ARG A 118 11.39 -9.16 -9.20
CA ARG A 118 12.29 -10.18 -8.65
C ARG A 118 13.44 -10.42 -9.63
N PRO A 119 14.69 -10.16 -9.23
CA PRO A 119 15.85 -10.58 -10.00
C PRO A 119 15.83 -12.09 -10.26
N VAL A 120 16.07 -12.51 -11.51
CA VAL A 120 16.38 -13.92 -11.79
C VAL A 120 17.89 -14.09 -11.65
N THR A 121 18.31 -15.01 -10.77
CA THR A 121 19.72 -15.39 -10.67
C THR A 121 20.04 -16.40 -11.77
N THR A 122 20.74 -15.96 -12.82
CA THR A 122 21.27 -16.88 -13.82
C THR A 122 22.42 -17.66 -13.19
N ARG A 123 22.13 -18.89 -12.76
CA ARG A 123 23.11 -19.79 -12.12
C ARG A 123 24.08 -20.33 -13.19
N MET A 124 24.97 -19.50 -13.72
CA MET A 124 26.10 -19.98 -14.53
C MET A 124 27.16 -20.57 -13.60
N VAL A 125 27.21 -21.89 -13.54
CA VAL A 125 28.32 -22.63 -12.93
C VAL A 125 29.53 -22.48 -13.86
N GLY A 126 30.59 -21.81 -13.39
CA GLY A 126 31.91 -21.85 -14.04
C GLY A 126 32.40 -20.58 -14.77
N ALA A 127 31.74 -19.42 -14.65
CA ALA A 127 32.28 -18.16 -15.17
C ALA A 127 32.37 -17.12 -14.04
N GLY A 128 33.55 -16.98 -13.47
CA GLY A 128 33.88 -15.86 -12.57
C GLY A 128 33.92 -14.55 -13.36
N GLY A 129 32.90 -13.72 -13.18
CA GLY A 129 32.88 -12.35 -13.68
C GLY A 129 31.73 -11.61 -13.01
N TYR A 130 32.06 -10.64 -12.14
CA TYR A 130 31.18 -9.68 -11.47
C TYR A 130 29.69 -9.73 -11.89
N GLY A 131 28.90 -10.52 -11.16
CA GLY A 131 27.49 -10.74 -11.41
C GLY A 131 26.64 -9.54 -10.98
N GLY A 132 26.63 -8.49 -11.80
CA GLY A 132 25.63 -7.43 -11.70
C GLY A 132 24.25 -8.02 -11.99
N VAL A 133 23.26 -7.71 -11.15
CA VAL A 133 21.87 -8.07 -11.41
C VAL A 133 21.41 -7.39 -12.71
N ASN A 134 21.23 -8.18 -13.76
CA ASN A 134 20.65 -7.67 -15.01
C ASN A 134 19.12 -7.61 -14.86
N LEU A 135 18.57 -6.40 -14.83
CA LEU A 135 17.12 -6.19 -14.76
C LEU A 135 16.37 -6.76 -15.99
N GLY A 136 17.06 -7.01 -17.11
CA GLY A 136 16.48 -7.61 -18.32
C GLY A 136 15.92 -9.02 -18.12
N ASP A 137 16.44 -9.77 -17.13
CA ASP A 137 15.96 -11.12 -16.80
C ASP A 137 15.03 -11.11 -15.58
N SER A 138 14.58 -9.95 -15.10
CA SER A 138 13.76 -9.87 -13.88
C SER A 138 12.29 -10.22 -14.12
N ARG A 139 11.68 -10.93 -13.15
CA ARG A 139 10.23 -11.21 -13.14
C ARG A 139 9.49 -10.05 -12.50
N THR A 140 8.59 -9.40 -13.24
CA THR A 140 7.70 -8.39 -12.64
C THR A 140 6.72 -9.05 -11.68
N LEU A 141 6.69 -8.57 -10.43
CA LEU A 141 5.76 -9.03 -9.39
C LEU A 141 4.53 -8.15 -9.31
N LEU A 142 4.71 -6.83 -9.41
CA LEU A 142 3.67 -5.81 -9.40
C LEU A 142 4.06 -4.67 -10.34
N ARG A 143 3.13 -4.18 -11.17
CA ARG A 143 3.38 -3.10 -12.13
C ARG A 143 2.56 -1.87 -11.81
N SER A 144 3.23 -0.74 -11.57
CA SER A 144 2.59 0.57 -11.35
C SER A 144 1.55 0.55 -10.21
N TRP A 145 1.94 -0.03 -9.07
CA TRP A 145 1.11 -0.13 -7.88
C TRP A 145 1.23 1.11 -7.01
N PRO A 146 0.12 1.77 -6.67
CA PRO A 146 0.15 2.85 -5.71
C PRO A 146 0.48 2.34 -4.31
N VAL A 147 1.43 2.97 -3.64
CA VAL A 147 1.95 2.55 -2.34
C VAL A 147 2.17 3.77 -1.45
N SER A 148 2.21 3.54 -0.13
CA SER A 148 2.73 4.54 0.81
C SER A 148 4.23 4.34 0.93
N ILE A 149 5.03 5.39 0.69
CA ILE A 149 6.49 5.35 0.95
C ILE A 149 6.86 6.42 1.97
N LEU A 150 7.23 5.99 3.17
CA LEU A 150 7.64 6.87 4.26
C LEU A 150 9.15 6.76 4.50
N ALA A 151 9.86 7.89 4.45
CA ALA A 151 11.25 7.92 4.87
C ALA A 151 11.34 7.76 6.39
N THR A 152 12.22 6.88 6.85
CA THR A 152 12.54 6.79 8.28
C THR A 152 13.65 7.77 8.63
N GLU A 153 13.55 8.41 9.79
CA GLU A 153 14.49 9.44 10.25
C GLU A 153 15.92 8.91 10.50
N ARG A 154 16.10 7.58 10.60
CA ARG A 154 17.40 6.95 10.83
C ARG A 154 17.88 6.25 9.56
N PRO A 155 18.92 6.77 8.88
CA PRO A 155 19.53 6.08 7.75
C PRO A 155 20.23 4.80 8.21
N ALA A 156 20.34 3.82 7.32
CA ALA A 156 21.13 2.63 7.55
C ALA A 156 22.62 3.00 7.59
N ARG A 157 23.36 2.42 8.53
CA ARG A 157 24.81 2.58 8.57
C ARG A 157 25.42 1.84 7.38
N THR A 158 26.31 2.50 6.69
CA THR A 158 27.19 1.89 5.70
C THR A 158 28.29 1.10 6.42
N GLU A 159 28.69 -0.01 5.82
CA GLU A 159 29.66 -0.94 6.43
C GLU A 159 31.06 -0.31 6.58
N ALA A 160 31.43 0.61 5.68
CA ALA A 160 32.73 1.30 5.69
C ALA A 160 32.80 2.42 6.73
N ALA A 161 31.65 2.99 7.16
CA ALA A 161 31.53 4.05 8.16
C ALA A 161 32.60 5.16 8.06
N LEU A 162 32.94 5.56 6.83
CA LEU A 162 34.01 6.50 6.57
C LEU A 162 33.58 7.94 6.88
N PRO A 163 34.52 8.84 7.24
CA PRO A 163 34.21 10.26 7.38
C PRO A 163 33.61 10.83 6.09
N GLY A 164 32.37 11.31 6.15
CA GLY A 164 31.62 11.84 4.99
C GLY A 164 30.61 10.86 4.37
N ASP A 165 30.53 9.64 4.88
CA ASP A 165 29.58 8.64 4.40
C ASP A 165 28.15 8.98 4.84
N ALA A 166 27.29 9.30 3.88
CA ALA A 166 25.88 9.51 4.11
C ALA A 166 25.19 8.14 4.14
N GLY A 167 24.69 7.74 5.31
CA GLY A 167 23.99 6.47 5.46
C GLY A 167 22.87 6.29 4.42
N LEU A 168 22.59 5.04 4.06
CA LEU A 168 21.59 4.73 3.03
C LEU A 168 20.19 5.11 3.52
N ALA A 169 19.40 5.77 2.67
CA ALA A 169 18.03 6.08 2.99
C ALA A 169 17.23 4.78 3.19
N VAL A 170 16.46 4.75 4.28
CA VAL A 170 15.60 3.63 4.65
C VAL A 170 14.16 4.09 4.50
N TRP A 171 13.34 3.28 3.84
CA TRP A 171 11.94 3.57 3.61
C TRP A 171 11.06 2.47 4.18
N SER A 172 9.96 2.86 4.82
CA SER A 172 8.83 1.98 5.10
C SER A 172 7.87 2.05 3.93
N VAL A 173 7.58 0.89 3.32
CA VAL A 173 6.66 0.79 2.18
C VAL A 173 5.43 -0.01 2.61
N LEU A 174 4.24 0.57 2.44
CA LEU A 174 2.97 -0.10 2.73
C LEU A 174 2.18 -0.29 1.44
N LEU A 175 1.66 -1.50 1.27
CA LEU A 175 0.80 -1.85 0.14
C LEU A 175 -0.30 -2.83 0.59
N PRO A 176 -1.47 -2.83 -0.08
CA PRO A 176 -2.51 -3.78 0.25
C PRO A 176 -2.07 -5.22 -0.04
N PRO A 177 -2.72 -6.22 0.60
CA PRO A 177 -2.50 -7.60 0.23
C PRO A 177 -3.08 -7.85 -1.17
N LEU A 178 -2.37 -8.65 -1.97
CA LEU A 178 -2.86 -9.20 -3.23
C LEU A 178 -2.81 -10.72 -3.15
N ARG A 179 -3.86 -11.38 -3.63
CA ARG A 179 -3.92 -12.86 -3.67
C ARG A 179 -2.74 -13.39 -4.48
N ASP A 180 -2.11 -14.45 -4.00
CA ASP A 180 -0.99 -15.17 -4.64
C ASP A 180 0.28 -14.32 -4.87
N LEU A 181 0.36 -13.11 -4.31
CA LEU A 181 1.58 -12.31 -4.27
C LEU A 181 2.38 -12.64 -3.01
N VAL A 182 3.67 -12.96 -3.18
CA VAL A 182 4.65 -13.06 -2.09
C VAL A 182 5.82 -12.14 -2.41
N LEU A 183 5.95 -11.07 -1.62
CA LEU A 183 7.12 -10.21 -1.63
C LEU A 183 8.17 -10.77 -0.67
N GLU A 184 9.43 -10.75 -1.10
CA GLU A 184 10.55 -11.34 -0.40
C GLU A 184 11.69 -10.31 -0.25
N PRO A 185 12.56 -10.48 0.75
CA PRO A 185 13.84 -9.79 0.76
C PRO A 185 14.59 -10.01 -0.56
N ALA A 186 15.34 -8.99 -0.98
CA ALA A 186 16.02 -8.88 -2.28
C ALA A 186 15.13 -8.61 -3.50
N ASP A 187 13.79 -8.57 -3.35
CA ASP A 187 12.96 -7.96 -4.39
C ASP A 187 13.33 -6.48 -4.57
N LEU A 188 13.23 -6.00 -5.80
CA LEU A 188 13.57 -4.62 -6.15
C LEU A 188 12.31 -3.78 -6.30
N LEU A 189 12.35 -2.58 -5.76
CA LEU A 189 11.33 -1.55 -5.91
C LEU A 189 11.88 -0.43 -6.80
N VAL A 190 11.08 0.00 -7.77
CA VAL A 190 11.32 1.20 -8.56
C VAL A 190 10.10 2.09 -8.44
N ASP A 191 10.27 3.30 -7.92
CA ASP A 191 9.18 4.26 -7.79
C ASP A 191 9.04 5.19 -9.01
N ASP A 192 7.99 6.01 -9.00
CA ASP A 192 7.64 6.99 -10.02
C ASP A 192 8.63 8.14 -10.16
N LEU A 193 9.49 8.35 -9.14
CA LEU A 193 10.61 9.29 -9.21
C LEU A 193 11.88 8.66 -9.79
N GLY A 194 11.81 7.39 -10.23
CA GLY A 194 12.93 6.64 -10.77
C GLY A 194 13.91 6.14 -9.69
N ARG A 195 13.58 6.30 -8.41
CA ARG A 195 14.42 5.82 -7.31
C ARG A 195 14.32 4.31 -7.22
N ARG A 196 15.46 3.67 -6.93
CA ARG A 196 15.57 2.22 -6.77
C ARG A 196 15.83 1.87 -5.32
N ALA A 197 15.18 0.82 -4.85
CA ALA A 197 15.45 0.26 -3.54
C ALA A 197 15.41 -1.27 -3.57
N VAL A 198 16.12 -1.87 -2.62
CA VAL A 198 16.08 -3.31 -2.35
C VAL A 198 15.23 -3.53 -1.11
N VAL A 199 14.27 -4.45 -1.20
CA VAL A 199 13.47 -4.89 -0.05
C VAL A 199 14.40 -5.64 0.92
N ALA A 200 14.54 -5.11 2.12
CA ALA A 200 15.36 -5.67 3.18
C ALA A 200 14.56 -6.60 4.11
N SER A 201 13.28 -6.28 4.30
CA SER A 201 12.34 -7.09 5.06
C SER A 201 10.95 -6.98 4.45
N ALA A 202 10.22 -8.10 4.45
CA ALA A 202 8.87 -8.19 3.95
C ALA A 202 7.98 -8.89 4.98
N GLU A 203 7.00 -8.19 5.51
CA GLU A 203 6.04 -8.70 6.48
C GLU A 203 4.62 -8.59 5.91
N LEU A 204 3.95 -9.73 5.73
CA LEU A 204 2.52 -9.76 5.41
C LEU A 204 1.72 -9.78 6.71
N THR A 205 0.98 -8.71 6.97
CA THR A 205 0.14 -8.55 8.17
C THR A 205 -1.34 -8.62 7.79
N THR A 206 -2.20 -8.58 8.80
CA THR A 206 -3.66 -8.43 8.60
C THR A 206 -4.03 -7.11 7.91
N LEU A 207 -3.14 -6.11 7.90
CA LEU A 207 -3.32 -4.80 7.28
C LEU A 207 -2.74 -4.72 5.85
N GLY A 208 -2.15 -5.81 5.36
CA GLY A 208 -1.38 -5.86 4.12
C GLY A 208 0.12 -5.96 4.36
N TRP A 209 0.89 -5.65 3.32
CA TRP A 209 2.34 -5.74 3.38
C TRP A 209 2.95 -4.51 4.03
N ARG A 210 3.90 -4.76 4.92
CA ARG A 210 4.80 -3.79 5.48
C ARG A 210 6.22 -4.20 5.10
N LEU A 211 6.87 -3.37 4.29
CA LEU A 211 8.22 -3.60 3.82
C LEU A 211 9.17 -2.57 4.42
N VAL A 212 10.41 -2.98 4.60
CA VAL A 212 11.54 -2.07 4.80
C VAL A 212 12.40 -2.16 3.55
N ALA A 213 12.72 -1.01 2.94
CA ALA A 213 13.54 -0.94 1.74
C ALA A 213 14.75 -0.03 1.96
N HIS A 214 15.91 -0.43 1.43
CA HIS A 214 17.11 0.41 1.40
C HIS A 214 17.27 0.98 0.00
N GLN A 215 17.51 2.30 -0.09
CA GLN A 215 17.83 2.91 -1.36
C GLN A 215 19.10 2.26 -1.94
N ALA A 216 19.00 1.78 -3.19
CA ALA A 216 20.13 1.33 -3.94
C ALA A 216 20.87 2.55 -4.49
N VAL A 217 22.17 2.65 -4.18
CA VAL A 217 23.05 3.67 -4.78
C VAL A 217 23.43 3.19 -6.19
N PRO A 218 23.42 4.08 -7.20
CA PRO A 218 23.85 3.74 -8.55
C PRO A 218 25.30 3.24 -8.61
#